data_AF-A0A412P433-F1
#
_entry.id   AF-A0A412P433-F1
#
_cell.length_a   1.000
_cell.length_b   1.000
_cell.length_c   1.000
_cell.angle_alpha   90.00
_cell.angle_beta   90.00
_cell.angle_gamma   90.00
#
_symmetry.space_group_name_H-M   'P 1'
#
loop_
_entity.id
_entity.type
_entity.pdbx_description
1 polymer ?
#
loop_
_entity_poly.entity_id
_entity_poly.type
_entity_poly.pdbx_seq_one_letter_code
_entity_poly.pdbx_strand_id
1 'polypeptide(L)'
;MIRMNVNRILPLMLLLVLFASCSRKYKVEGVSSVTSLDGKMLYLKTLRDGQWITIDSAEVVHGLFSTSGPSDSVMMVTLYMNDEAIMPLVLENGKVEVSISNSQLTAKGTPLNNALYEFIEKRNALELKIEELEKKEARMVLDGAALDDIHEQLTQEGEALIKEMNDYIKEFISANYENVLGPSVFMMMCSTLPYPIMTPQIEDIIRTAPQSFKSTPLVREFLDKAKENMKLIEEHQRMEENNH
;
A
#
# COMPACT_ATOMS: atom_id res chain seq x y z
N MET A 1 33.46 0.35 -57.95
CA MET A 1 32.00 0.48 -57.74
C MET A 1 31.54 -0.75 -56.94
N ILE A 2 31.26 -0.59 -55.65
CA ILE A 2 31.08 -1.72 -54.72
C ILE A 2 29.71 -2.36 -54.96
N ARG A 3 29.71 -3.64 -55.37
CA ARG A 3 28.50 -4.43 -55.63
C ARG A 3 27.95 -4.94 -54.29
N MET A 4 27.00 -4.24 -53.69
CA MET A 4 26.32 -4.71 -52.47
C MET A 4 25.50 -5.96 -52.77
N ASN A 5 25.83 -7.06 -52.09
CA ASN A 5 25.18 -8.36 -52.27
C ASN A 5 23.86 -8.38 -51.47
N VAL A 6 22.74 -8.14 -52.14
CA VAL A 6 21.38 -7.98 -51.57
C VAL A 6 20.97 -9.16 -50.66
N ASN A 7 21.49 -10.36 -50.93
CA ASN A 7 21.24 -11.57 -50.13
C ASN A 7 21.87 -11.58 -48.72
N ARG A 8 22.82 -10.67 -48.40
CA ARG A 8 23.40 -10.55 -47.05
C ARG A 8 22.74 -9.45 -46.20
N ILE A 9 22.01 -8.53 -46.82
CA ILE A 9 21.37 -7.40 -46.14
C ILE A 9 19.97 -7.81 -45.62
N LEU A 10 19.31 -8.72 -46.33
CA LEU A 10 17.99 -9.24 -45.97
C LEU A 10 17.93 -9.92 -44.57
N PRO A 11 18.87 -10.81 -44.18
CA PRO A 11 18.86 -11.39 -42.83
C PRO A 11 19.19 -10.36 -41.74
N LEU A 12 19.95 -9.31 -42.07
CA LEU A 12 20.29 -8.21 -41.14
C LEU A 12 19.07 -7.33 -40.85
N MET A 13 18.22 -7.07 -41.86
CA MET A 13 16.94 -6.38 -41.72
C MET A 13 15.89 -7.23 -40.97
N LEU A 14 15.87 -8.55 -41.18
CA LEU A 14 14.98 -9.46 -40.45
C LEU A 14 15.35 -9.55 -38.95
N LEU A 15 16.65 -9.43 -38.62
CA LEU A 15 17.14 -9.40 -37.23
C LEU A 15 16.71 -8.11 -36.49
N LEU A 16 16.58 -6.98 -37.18
CA LEU A 16 16.14 -5.70 -36.61
C LEU A 16 14.66 -5.72 -36.17
N VAL A 17 13.81 -6.51 -36.82
CA VAL A 17 12.38 -6.66 -36.46
C VAL A 17 12.21 -7.48 -35.17
N LEU A 18 13.17 -8.36 -34.83
CA LEU A 18 13.17 -9.12 -33.58
C LEU A 18 13.52 -8.26 -32.35
N PHE A 19 14.01 -7.04 -32.54
CA PHE A 19 14.24 -6.05 -31.49
C PHE A 19 13.14 -5.00 -31.39
N ALA A 20 11.96 -5.23 -31.98
CA ALA A 20 10.74 -4.51 -31.61
C ALA A 20 10.33 -4.92 -30.18
N SER A 21 11.16 -4.53 -29.21
CA SER A 21 10.88 -4.61 -27.79
C SER A 21 9.58 -3.85 -27.58
N CYS A 22 8.53 -4.56 -27.15
CA CYS A 22 7.39 -3.93 -26.52
C CYS A 22 7.94 -3.14 -25.33
N SER A 23 8.21 -1.85 -25.52
CA SER A 23 8.64 -0.96 -24.45
C SER A 23 7.52 -0.97 -23.40
N ARG A 24 7.80 -1.54 -22.23
CA ARG A 24 6.86 -1.52 -21.10
C ARG A 24 6.65 -0.09 -20.67
N LYS A 25 5.40 0.33 -20.58
CA LYS A 25 5.02 1.69 -20.22
C LYS A 25 3.86 1.64 -19.25
N TYR A 26 3.92 2.50 -18.24
CA TYR A 26 2.74 2.79 -17.45
C TYR A 26 2.02 3.99 -18.05
N LYS A 27 0.71 4.03 -17.85
CA LYS A 27 -0.10 5.23 -18.05
C LYS A 27 -1.03 5.37 -16.87
N VAL A 28 -1.01 6.50 -16.19
CA VAL A 28 -1.99 6.85 -15.17
C VAL A 28 -2.90 7.91 -15.77
N GLU A 29 -4.19 7.61 -15.87
CA GLU A 29 -5.23 8.57 -16.22
C GLU A 29 -6.17 8.73 -15.03
N GLY A 30 -6.40 9.97 -14.62
CA GLY A 30 -7.23 10.26 -13.46
C GLY A 30 -8.34 11.24 -13.74
N VAL A 31 -9.46 11.01 -13.07
CA VAL A 31 -10.60 11.93 -13.01
C VAL A 31 -10.82 12.33 -11.55
N SER A 32 -10.97 13.62 -11.30
CA SER A 32 -11.29 14.20 -10.01
C SER A 32 -12.61 14.95 -10.08
N SER A 33 -13.55 14.62 -9.19
CA SER A 33 -14.74 15.43 -8.95
C SER A 33 -14.52 16.49 -7.85
N VAL A 34 -13.31 16.55 -7.28
CA VAL A 34 -12.95 17.48 -6.20
C VAL A 34 -12.45 18.78 -6.82
N THR A 35 -13.26 19.84 -6.73
CA THR A 35 -12.98 21.13 -7.39
C THR A 35 -11.72 21.82 -6.87
N SER A 36 -11.32 21.58 -5.62
CA SER A 36 -10.09 22.14 -5.05
C SER A 36 -8.81 21.59 -5.67
N LEU A 37 -8.89 20.47 -6.40
CA LEU A 37 -7.77 19.89 -7.12
C LEU A 37 -7.54 20.52 -8.51
N ASP A 38 -8.50 21.25 -9.06
CA ASP A 38 -8.35 21.84 -10.40
C ASP A 38 -7.27 22.93 -10.43
N GLY A 39 -6.39 22.88 -11.44
CA GLY A 39 -5.21 23.74 -11.56
C GLY A 39 -4.09 23.41 -10.55
N LYS A 40 -4.17 22.29 -9.83
CA LYS A 40 -3.10 21.83 -8.92
C LYS A 40 -2.17 20.84 -9.62
N MET A 41 -0.91 20.85 -9.19
CA MET A 41 0.07 19.83 -9.56
C MET A 41 -0.06 18.62 -8.63
N LEU A 42 -0.26 17.46 -9.23
CA LEU A 42 -0.14 16.16 -8.59
C LEU A 42 1.23 15.56 -8.86
N TYR A 43 1.78 14.84 -7.89
CA TYR A 43 3.09 14.23 -7.95
C TYR A 43 2.99 12.74 -7.64
N LEU A 44 3.58 11.89 -8.46
CA LEU A 44 3.80 10.49 -8.10
C LEU A 44 5.12 10.41 -7.34
N LYS A 45 5.08 10.08 -6.05
CA LYS A 45 6.29 9.95 -5.22
C LYS A 45 6.48 8.50 -4.77
N THR A 46 7.72 8.06 -4.66
CA THR A 46 8.08 6.78 -4.04
C THR A 46 8.99 7.04 -2.84
N LEU A 47 8.92 6.17 -1.84
CA LEU A 47 9.83 6.23 -0.70
C LEU A 47 11.07 5.40 -1.02
N ARG A 48 12.24 6.05 -1.10
CA ARG A 48 13.54 5.40 -1.31
C ARG A 48 14.52 5.95 -0.28
N ASP A 49 15.18 5.05 0.46
CA ASP A 49 16.17 5.39 1.48
C ASP A 49 15.67 6.46 2.50
N GLY A 50 14.41 6.32 2.93
CA GLY A 50 13.76 7.24 3.87
C GLY A 50 13.34 8.59 3.28
N GLN A 51 13.53 8.81 1.98
CA GLN A 51 13.18 10.07 1.30
C GLN A 51 12.10 9.87 0.23
N TRP A 52 11.16 10.81 0.18
CA TRP A 52 10.15 10.86 -0.88
C TRP A 52 10.74 11.45 -2.16
N ILE A 53 10.85 10.63 -3.19
CA ILE A 53 11.37 11.02 -4.50
C ILE A 53 10.23 11.11 -5.50
N THR A 54 10.11 12.26 -6.17
CA THR A 54 9.17 12.45 -7.27
C THR A 54 9.61 11.65 -8.50
N ILE A 55 8.73 10.77 -8.97
CA ILE A 55 8.88 9.96 -10.18
C ILE A 55 8.28 10.68 -11.37
N ASP A 56 7.13 11.32 -11.19
CA ASP A 56 6.39 11.98 -12.24
C ASP A 56 5.47 13.07 -11.66
N SER A 57 4.90 13.90 -12.52
CA SER A 57 3.92 14.91 -12.12
C SER A 57 2.92 15.20 -13.24
N ALA A 58 1.73 15.64 -12.86
CA ALA A 58 0.68 16.05 -13.79
C ALA A 58 -0.13 17.20 -13.20
N GLU A 59 -0.46 18.18 -14.04
CA GLU A 59 -1.44 19.20 -13.70
C GLU A 59 -2.85 18.64 -13.87
N VAL A 60 -3.75 19.01 -12.96
CA VAL A 60 -5.18 18.74 -13.09
C VAL A 60 -5.83 19.85 -13.91
N VAL A 61 -6.42 19.50 -15.04
CA VAL A 61 -7.10 20.44 -15.94
C VAL A 61 -8.52 19.97 -16.19
N HIS A 62 -9.49 20.79 -15.76
CA HIS A 62 -10.92 20.45 -15.78
C HIS A 62 -11.21 19.11 -15.08
N GLY A 63 -10.55 18.87 -13.94
CA GLY A 63 -10.67 17.63 -13.17
C GLY A 63 -10.00 16.41 -13.81
N LEU A 64 -9.26 16.55 -14.90
CA LEU A 64 -8.54 15.45 -15.55
C LEU A 64 -7.04 15.59 -15.35
N PHE A 65 -6.35 14.48 -15.14
CA PHE A 65 -4.89 14.44 -15.16
C PHE A 65 -4.39 13.17 -15.85
N SER A 66 -3.21 13.25 -16.46
CA SER A 66 -2.59 12.08 -17.10
C SER A 66 -1.08 12.17 -17.00
N THR A 67 -0.45 11.03 -16.72
CA THR A 67 0.99 10.87 -16.74
C THR A 67 1.35 9.50 -17.34
N SER A 68 2.52 9.40 -17.97
CA SER A 68 3.00 8.17 -18.57
C SER A 68 4.50 8.16 -18.64
N GLY A 69 5.10 7.01 -18.38
CA GLY A 69 6.54 6.84 -18.40
C GLY A 69 6.95 5.40 -18.67
N PRO A 70 8.27 5.13 -18.74
CA PRO A 70 8.77 3.77 -18.83
C PRO A 70 8.39 2.99 -17.57
N SER A 71 8.00 1.72 -17.74
CA SER A 71 7.77 0.78 -16.64
C SER A 71 8.86 -0.28 -16.65
N ASP A 72 10.09 0.16 -16.37
CA ASP A 72 11.27 -0.72 -16.32
C ASP A 72 11.17 -1.72 -15.15
N SER A 73 10.51 -1.30 -14.07
CA SER A 73 10.20 -2.13 -12.90
C SER A 73 8.83 -1.77 -12.33
N VAL A 74 8.17 -2.76 -11.73
CA VAL A 74 6.95 -2.54 -10.96
C VAL A 74 7.31 -1.87 -9.64
N MET A 75 6.63 -0.78 -9.29
CA MET A 75 6.93 -0.05 -8.05
C MET A 75 5.67 0.52 -7.40
N MET A 76 5.65 0.52 -6.07
CA MET A 76 4.65 1.25 -5.29
C MET A 76 5.00 2.74 -5.27
N VAL A 77 4.00 3.57 -5.58
CA VAL A 77 4.07 5.03 -5.48
C VAL A 77 2.87 5.54 -4.70
N THR A 78 2.93 6.79 -4.29
CA THR A 78 1.82 7.51 -3.68
C THR A 78 1.58 8.77 -4.48
N LEU A 79 0.33 9.05 -4.81
CA LEU A 79 -0.09 10.31 -5.40
C LEU A 79 -0.10 11.38 -4.30
N TYR A 80 0.60 12.48 -4.54
CA TYR A 80 0.71 13.62 -3.64
C TYR A 80 0.12 14.87 -4.27
N MET A 81 -0.49 15.71 -3.44
CA MET A 81 -0.70 17.12 -3.74
C MET A 81 0.13 17.92 -2.76
N ASN A 82 1.07 18.72 -3.28
CA ASN A 82 2.08 19.38 -2.45
C ASN A 82 2.82 18.35 -1.57
N ASP A 83 2.65 18.43 -0.25
CA ASP A 83 3.24 17.53 0.76
C ASP A 83 2.21 16.56 1.38
N GLU A 84 0.96 16.59 0.91
CA GLU A 84 -0.10 15.71 1.39
C GLU A 84 -0.22 14.46 0.52
N ALA A 85 -0.16 13.29 1.16
CA ALA A 85 -0.38 12.00 0.51
C ALA A 85 -1.89 11.80 0.27
N ILE A 86 -2.28 11.52 -0.98
CA ILE A 86 -3.68 11.29 -1.35
C ILE A 86 -3.99 9.79 -1.37
N MET A 87 -3.28 9.01 -2.19
CA MET A 87 -3.59 7.60 -2.38
C MET A 87 -2.37 6.79 -2.88
N PRO A 88 -2.22 5.52 -2.47
CA PRO A 88 -1.20 4.63 -3.00
C PRO A 88 -1.58 4.07 -4.37
N LEU A 89 -0.60 3.87 -5.25
CA LEU A 89 -0.77 3.31 -6.60
C LEU A 89 0.40 2.38 -6.92
N VAL A 90 0.18 1.41 -7.79
CA VAL A 90 1.28 0.61 -8.37
C VAL A 90 1.54 1.07 -9.78
N LEU A 91 2.78 1.48 -10.07
CA LEU A 91 3.22 1.69 -11.45
C LEU A 91 3.64 0.35 -12.03
N GLU A 92 2.80 -0.19 -12.91
CA GLU A 92 3.05 -1.41 -13.65
C GLU A 92 2.71 -1.21 -15.14
N ASN A 93 3.09 -2.18 -15.97
CA ASN A 93 2.83 -2.10 -17.40
C ASN A 93 1.33 -2.13 -17.68
N GLY A 94 0.81 -1.07 -18.29
CA GLY A 94 -0.60 -0.93 -18.60
C GLY A 94 -1.16 0.43 -18.23
N LYS A 95 -2.49 0.53 -18.28
CA LYS A 95 -3.23 1.75 -17.99
C LYS A 95 -3.90 1.63 -16.62
N VAL A 96 -3.51 2.49 -15.69
CA VAL A 96 -4.16 2.70 -14.40
C VAL A 96 -5.17 3.83 -14.55
N GLU A 97 -6.43 3.56 -14.19
CA GLU A 97 -7.52 4.53 -14.14
C GLU A 97 -7.76 4.92 -12.69
N VAL A 98 -7.56 6.20 -12.37
CA VAL A 98 -7.70 6.77 -11.03
C VAL A 98 -9.00 7.58 -10.96
N SER A 99 -9.74 7.41 -9.86
CA SER A 99 -10.93 8.22 -9.58
C SER A 99 -10.82 8.82 -8.18
N ILE A 100 -10.89 10.14 -8.11
CA ILE A 100 -10.81 10.93 -6.87
C ILE A 100 -12.13 11.66 -6.65
N SER A 101 -12.81 11.33 -5.56
CA SER A 101 -14.00 12.05 -5.11
C SER A 101 -13.92 12.35 -3.62
N ASN A 102 -14.87 13.13 -3.10
CA ASN A 102 -14.92 13.45 -1.66
C ASN A 102 -15.20 12.22 -0.78
N SER A 103 -15.76 11.15 -1.34
CA SER A 103 -16.15 9.95 -0.60
C SER A 103 -15.31 8.72 -0.93
N GLN A 104 -14.61 8.73 -2.07
CA GLN A 104 -13.95 7.53 -2.57
C GLN A 104 -12.69 7.88 -3.38
N LEU A 105 -11.62 7.16 -3.07
CA LEU A 105 -10.37 7.15 -3.82
C LEU A 105 -10.18 5.73 -4.37
N THR A 106 -10.15 5.57 -5.70
CA THR A 106 -9.97 4.25 -6.32
C THR A 106 -8.97 4.30 -7.45
N ALA A 107 -8.27 3.19 -7.68
CA ALA A 107 -7.55 2.94 -8.91
C ALA A 107 -7.82 1.52 -9.43
N LYS A 108 -7.86 1.38 -10.75
CA LYS A 108 -8.13 0.12 -11.44
C LYS A 108 -7.40 0.04 -12.78
N GLY A 109 -7.59 -1.06 -13.50
CA GLY A 109 -7.14 -1.21 -14.90
C GLY A 109 -5.82 -1.98 -15.05
N THR A 110 -5.16 -2.29 -13.94
CA THR A 110 -3.97 -3.16 -13.92
C THR A 110 -4.05 -4.16 -12.75
N PRO A 111 -3.43 -5.36 -12.86
CA PRO A 111 -3.64 -6.44 -11.89
C PRO A 111 -3.32 -6.07 -10.44
N LEU A 112 -2.19 -5.41 -10.16
CA LEU A 112 -1.78 -5.09 -8.80
C LEU A 112 -2.57 -3.91 -8.24
N ASN A 113 -2.97 -2.94 -9.06
CA ASN A 113 -3.89 -1.89 -8.59
C ASN A 113 -5.27 -2.48 -8.27
N ASN A 114 -5.81 -3.36 -9.11
CA ASN A 114 -7.09 -4.01 -8.83
C ASN A 114 -7.04 -4.77 -7.48
N ALA A 115 -5.99 -5.57 -7.27
CA ALA A 115 -5.80 -6.31 -6.02
C ALA A 115 -5.62 -5.38 -4.80
N LEU A 116 -4.86 -4.30 -4.94
CA LEU A 116 -4.66 -3.31 -3.88
C LEU A 116 -5.97 -2.64 -3.48
N TYR A 117 -6.80 -2.23 -4.44
CA TYR A 117 -8.04 -1.53 -4.14
C TYR A 117 -9.15 -2.45 -3.66
N GLU A 118 -9.21 -3.71 -4.11
CA GLU A 118 -10.05 -4.74 -3.50
C GLU A 118 -9.66 -4.99 -2.04
N PHE A 119 -8.35 -5.01 -1.76
CA PHE A 119 -7.84 -5.10 -0.39
C PHE A 119 -8.28 -3.92 0.48
N ILE A 120 -8.03 -2.69 0.01
CA ILE A 120 -8.40 -1.47 0.74
C ILE A 120 -9.91 -1.42 0.99
N GLU A 121 -10.73 -1.72 -0.02
CA GLU A 121 -12.19 -1.69 0.10
C GLU A 121 -12.69 -2.66 1.18
N LYS A 122 -12.26 -3.93 1.13
CA LYS A 122 -12.67 -4.92 2.12
C LYS A 122 -12.15 -4.60 3.53
N ARG A 123 -10.91 -4.10 3.65
CA ARG A 123 -10.36 -3.66 4.94
C ARG A 123 -11.17 -2.51 5.53
N ASN A 124 -11.46 -1.48 4.73
CA ASN A 124 -12.24 -0.33 5.19
C ASN A 124 -13.67 -0.74 5.57
N ALA A 125 -14.27 -1.73 4.90
CA ALA A 125 -15.57 -2.26 5.27
C ALA A 125 -15.56 -2.99 6.63
N LEU A 126 -14.48 -3.70 6.95
CA LEU A 126 -14.31 -4.33 8.27
C LEU A 126 -14.05 -3.28 9.36
N GLU A 127 -13.23 -2.28 9.06
CA GLU A 127 -12.95 -1.15 9.97
C GLU A 127 -14.23 -0.38 10.31
N LEU A 128 -15.09 -0.11 9.32
CA LEU A 128 -16.38 0.53 9.54
C LEU A 128 -17.29 -0.29 10.48
N LYS A 129 -17.33 -1.62 10.33
CA LYS A 129 -18.10 -2.49 11.22
C LYS A 129 -17.59 -2.44 12.66
N ILE A 130 -16.28 -2.39 12.85
CA ILE A 130 -15.65 -2.25 14.17
C ILE A 130 -16.06 -0.90 14.79
N GLU A 131 -15.95 0.20 14.03
CA GLU A 131 -16.33 1.54 14.50
C GLU A 131 -17.83 1.63 14.83
N GLU A 132 -18.70 1.01 14.03
CA GLU A 132 -20.14 0.94 14.30
C GLU A 132 -20.45 0.16 15.58
N LEU A 133 -19.72 -0.92 15.84
CA LEU A 133 -19.85 -1.73 17.05
C LEU A 133 -19.41 -0.95 18.30
N GLU A 134 -18.27 -0.26 18.24
CA GLU A 134 -17.78 0.60 19.33
C GLU A 134 -18.77 1.75 19.64
N LYS A 135 -19.34 2.37 18.60
CA LYS A 135 -20.39 3.39 18.77
C LYS A 135 -21.66 2.82 19.39
N LYS A 136 -22.03 1.59 19.06
CA LYS A 136 -23.18 0.89 19.64
C LYS A 136 -22.93 0.62 21.13
N GLU A 137 -21.76 0.10 21.49
CA GLU A 137 -21.36 -0.14 22.87
C GLU A 137 -21.42 1.14 23.70
N ALA A 138 -20.82 2.23 23.21
CA ALA A 138 -20.83 3.53 23.89
C ALA A 138 -22.26 4.03 24.16
N ARG A 139 -23.21 3.82 23.24
CA ARG A 139 -24.63 4.18 23.44
C ARG A 139 -25.30 3.32 24.51
N MET A 140 -25.05 2.00 24.50
CA MET A 140 -25.65 1.08 25.47
C MET A 140 -25.17 1.35 26.91
N VAL A 141 -23.91 1.74 27.08
CA VAL A 141 -23.36 2.20 28.37
C VAL A 141 -24.07 3.47 28.85
N LEU A 142 -24.35 4.43 27.96
CA LEU A 142 -25.07 5.65 28.30
C LEU A 142 -26.54 5.40 28.67
N ASP A 143 -27.18 4.42 28.03
CA ASP A 143 -28.60 4.09 28.24
C ASP A 143 -28.85 3.21 29.49
N GLY A 144 -27.80 2.84 30.24
CA GLY A 144 -27.92 2.08 31.49
C GLY A 144 -28.41 0.64 31.32
N ALA A 145 -28.15 0.02 30.16
CA ALA A 145 -28.49 -1.37 29.89
C ALA A 145 -27.82 -2.33 30.91
N ALA A 146 -28.45 -3.46 31.23
CA ALA A 146 -27.86 -4.48 32.10
C ALA A 146 -26.57 -5.03 31.46
N LEU A 147 -25.44 -4.78 32.12
CA LEU A 147 -24.13 -4.66 31.49
C LEU A 147 -23.47 -5.98 31.10
N ASP A 148 -23.74 -7.10 31.77
CA ASP A 148 -22.81 -8.24 31.68
C ASP A 148 -23.00 -9.09 30.40
N ASP A 149 -24.22 -9.57 30.11
CA ASP A 149 -24.47 -10.44 28.95
C ASP A 149 -24.35 -9.70 27.60
N ILE A 150 -24.72 -8.41 27.57
CA ILE A 150 -24.64 -7.57 26.37
C ILE A 150 -23.20 -7.18 26.08
N HIS A 151 -22.44 -6.81 27.12
CA HIS A 151 -21.03 -6.46 26.94
C HIS A 151 -20.23 -7.66 26.47
N GLU A 152 -20.44 -8.86 27.04
CA GLU A 152 -19.75 -10.07 26.60
C GLU A 152 -20.02 -10.38 25.12
N GLN A 153 -21.28 -10.28 24.66
CA GLN A 153 -21.62 -10.47 23.25
C GLN A 153 -20.95 -9.45 22.33
N LEU A 154 -20.96 -8.16 22.70
CA LEU A 154 -20.35 -7.10 21.91
C LEU A 154 -18.82 -7.24 21.88
N THR A 155 -18.19 -7.62 23.00
CA THR A 155 -16.76 -7.92 23.05
C THR A 155 -16.42 -9.10 22.14
N GLN A 156 -17.18 -10.21 22.19
CA GLN A 156 -16.96 -11.35 21.30
C GLN A 156 -17.13 -10.98 19.82
N GLU A 157 -18.13 -10.16 19.48
CA GLU A 157 -18.34 -9.66 18.12
C GLU A 157 -17.16 -8.78 17.67
N GLY A 158 -16.67 -7.89 18.56
CA GLY A 158 -15.53 -7.02 18.29
C GLY A 158 -14.23 -7.81 18.09
N GLU A 159 -13.93 -8.75 18.98
CA GLU A 159 -12.78 -9.65 18.85
C GLU A 159 -12.84 -10.46 17.56
N ALA A 160 -14.03 -10.95 17.16
CA ALA A 160 -14.22 -11.68 15.91
C ALA A 160 -13.93 -10.79 14.68
N LEU A 161 -14.42 -9.55 14.66
CA LEU A 161 -14.17 -8.60 13.56
C LEU A 161 -12.69 -8.20 13.48
N ILE A 162 -12.05 -7.92 14.62
CA ILE A 162 -10.61 -7.61 14.66
C ILE A 162 -9.80 -8.80 14.16
N LYS A 163 -10.16 -10.02 14.58
CA LYS A 163 -9.52 -11.24 14.11
C LYS A 163 -9.71 -11.43 12.60
N GLU A 164 -10.93 -11.26 12.08
CA GLU A 164 -11.22 -11.35 10.65
C GLU A 164 -10.37 -10.35 9.84
N MET A 165 -10.28 -9.10 10.31
CA MET A 165 -9.44 -8.07 9.69
C MET A 165 -7.96 -8.45 9.71
N ASN A 166 -7.47 -8.94 10.85
CA ASN A 166 -6.06 -9.32 11.01
C ASN A 166 -5.69 -10.52 10.12
N ASP A 167 -6.56 -11.53 10.06
CA ASP A 167 -6.40 -12.69 9.19
C ASP A 167 -6.41 -12.26 7.72
N TYR A 168 -7.34 -11.37 7.33
CA TYR A 168 -7.41 -10.84 5.97
C TYR A 168 -6.14 -10.10 5.55
N ILE A 169 -5.61 -9.23 6.42
CA ILE A 169 -4.34 -8.53 6.17
C ILE A 169 -3.19 -9.52 6.02
N LYS A 170 -3.10 -10.50 6.93
CA LYS A 170 -2.04 -11.52 6.90
C LYS A 170 -2.10 -12.35 5.63
N GLU A 171 -3.28 -12.83 5.23
CA GLU A 171 -3.47 -13.62 4.01
C GLU A 171 -3.07 -12.82 2.78
N PHE A 172 -3.50 -11.56 2.69
CA PHE A 172 -3.13 -10.69 1.57
C PHE A 172 -1.61 -10.48 1.48
N ILE A 173 -0.94 -10.17 2.59
CA ILE A 173 0.52 -10.02 2.61
C ILE A 173 1.20 -11.33 2.21
N SER A 174 0.72 -12.46 2.73
CA SER A 174 1.31 -13.78 2.48
C SER A 174 1.18 -14.20 1.01
N ALA A 175 0.06 -13.89 0.38
CA ALA A 175 -0.15 -14.13 -1.06
C ALA A 175 0.73 -13.23 -1.95
N ASN A 176 1.29 -12.15 -1.41
CA ASN A 176 2.00 -11.11 -2.16
C ASN A 176 3.46 -10.92 -1.70
N TYR A 177 4.08 -11.89 -1.03
CA TYR A 177 5.48 -11.78 -0.57
C TYR A 177 6.48 -11.52 -1.70
N GLU A 178 6.20 -12.01 -2.90
CA GLU A 178 7.10 -11.96 -4.07
C GLU A 178 6.84 -10.75 -4.98
N ASN A 179 5.93 -9.85 -4.60
CA ASN A 179 5.66 -8.63 -5.36
C ASN A 179 5.59 -7.39 -4.44
N VAL A 180 5.44 -6.21 -5.03
CA VAL A 180 5.50 -4.93 -4.29
C VAL A 180 4.36 -4.77 -3.27
N LEU A 181 3.22 -5.44 -3.45
CA LEU A 181 2.05 -5.27 -2.57
C LEU A 181 2.31 -5.83 -1.17
N GLY A 182 3.02 -6.96 -1.06
CA GLY A 182 3.31 -7.58 0.24
C GLY A 182 4.03 -6.59 1.18
N PRO A 183 5.26 -6.15 0.84
CA PRO A 183 5.99 -5.20 1.66
C PRO A 183 5.25 -3.88 1.85
N SER A 184 4.55 -3.38 0.81
CA SER A 184 3.83 -2.12 0.92
C SER A 184 2.63 -2.19 1.86
N VAL A 185 1.80 -3.23 1.79
CA VAL A 185 0.66 -3.42 2.71
C VAL A 185 1.14 -3.70 4.13
N PHE A 186 2.23 -4.45 4.29
CA PHE A 186 2.88 -4.60 5.60
C PHE A 186 3.30 -3.25 6.19
N MET A 187 3.92 -2.37 5.39
CA MET A 187 4.28 -1.03 5.84
C MET A 187 3.05 -0.14 6.11
N MET A 188 1.98 -0.26 5.31
CA MET A 188 0.72 0.43 5.59
C MET A 188 0.14 0.02 6.94
N MET A 189 0.12 -1.29 7.24
CA MET A 189 -0.29 -1.81 8.56
C MET A 189 0.61 -1.27 9.67
N CYS A 190 1.93 -1.27 9.49
CA CYS A 190 2.87 -0.80 10.50
C CYS A 190 2.79 0.73 10.73
N SER A 191 2.35 1.50 9.74
CA SER A 191 2.24 2.96 9.82
C SER A 191 1.13 3.46 10.74
N THR A 192 0.22 2.59 11.18
CA THR A 192 -0.79 2.92 12.20
C THR A 192 -0.22 2.91 13.61
N LEU A 193 0.97 2.33 13.81
CA LEU A 193 1.65 2.30 15.09
C LEU A 193 2.35 3.63 15.37
N PRO A 194 2.33 4.13 16.62
CA PRO A 194 2.98 5.40 16.97
C PRO A 194 4.51 5.34 16.82
N TYR A 195 5.10 4.15 16.94
CA TYR A 195 6.52 3.89 16.71
C TYR A 195 6.72 2.39 16.37
N PRO A 196 7.84 2.01 15.73
CA PRO A 196 8.10 0.62 15.37
C PRO A 196 8.17 -0.30 16.60
N ILE A 197 7.31 -1.31 16.66
CA ILE A 197 7.32 -2.34 17.71
C ILE A 197 6.91 -3.69 17.12
N MET A 198 7.28 -4.76 17.83
CA MET A 198 6.97 -6.12 17.43
C MET A 198 5.63 -6.55 18.07
N THR A 199 4.51 -6.33 17.36
CA THR A 199 3.19 -6.79 17.81
C THR A 199 2.98 -8.27 17.48
N PRO A 200 2.06 -8.99 18.15
CA PRO A 200 1.76 -10.39 17.83
C PRO A 200 1.40 -10.63 16.35
N GLN A 201 0.68 -9.69 15.74
CA GLN A 201 0.33 -9.74 14.32
C GLN A 201 1.58 -9.62 13.42
N ILE A 202 2.48 -8.70 13.75
CA ILE A 202 3.74 -8.53 13.00
C ILE A 202 4.60 -9.80 13.16
N GLU A 203 4.73 -10.35 14.36
CA GLU A 203 5.47 -11.60 14.58
C GLU A 203 4.93 -12.74 13.74
N ASP A 204 3.60 -12.90 13.69
CA ASP A 204 2.97 -13.99 12.96
C ASP A 204 3.18 -13.88 11.44
N ILE A 205 3.09 -12.67 10.89
CA ILE A 205 3.42 -12.40 9.48
C ILE A 205 4.90 -12.69 9.21
N ILE A 206 5.80 -12.17 10.04
CA ILE A 206 7.25 -12.30 9.83
C ILE A 206 7.72 -13.73 10.03
N ARG A 207 7.11 -14.51 10.93
CA ARG A 207 7.45 -15.91 11.16
C ARG A 207 7.33 -16.75 9.90
N THR A 208 6.31 -16.49 9.09
CA THR A 208 6.04 -17.23 7.84
C THR A 208 6.63 -16.58 6.59
N ALA A 209 7.02 -15.31 6.67
CA ALA A 209 7.58 -14.58 5.53
C ALA A 209 8.95 -15.12 5.04
N PRO A 210 9.18 -15.17 3.72
CA PRO A 210 10.47 -15.55 3.14
C PRO A 210 11.54 -14.49 3.41
N GLN A 211 12.80 -14.88 3.24
CA GLN A 211 13.92 -13.97 3.47
C GLN A 211 13.96 -12.81 2.46
N SER A 212 13.47 -13.01 1.23
CA SER A 212 13.29 -11.97 0.21
C SER A 212 12.45 -10.81 0.76
N PHE A 213 11.27 -11.12 1.32
CA PHE A 213 10.37 -10.16 1.95
C PHE A 213 11.04 -9.42 3.11
N LYS A 214 11.62 -10.16 4.07
CA LYS A 214 12.30 -9.59 5.27
C LYS A 214 13.49 -8.70 4.91
N SER A 215 14.09 -8.95 3.76
CA SER A 215 15.23 -8.19 3.24
C SER A 215 14.82 -7.00 2.36
N THR A 216 13.52 -6.74 2.19
CA THR A 216 13.07 -5.49 1.58
C THR A 216 13.53 -4.32 2.47
N PRO A 217 14.15 -3.26 1.91
CA PRO A 217 14.73 -2.16 2.71
C PRO A 217 13.82 -1.63 3.83
N LEU A 218 12.58 -1.24 3.49
CA LEU A 218 11.62 -0.69 4.45
C LEU A 218 11.21 -1.70 5.53
N VAL A 219 10.98 -2.96 5.13
CA VAL A 219 10.61 -4.03 6.08
C VAL A 219 11.77 -4.29 7.04
N ARG A 220 12.99 -4.44 6.53
CA ARG A 220 14.17 -4.66 7.36
C ARG A 220 14.37 -3.54 8.37
N GLU A 221 14.34 -2.29 7.90
CA GLU A 221 14.52 -1.11 8.75
C GLU A 221 13.48 -1.06 9.87
N PHE A 222 12.21 -1.30 9.54
CA PHE A 222 11.15 -1.40 10.53
C PHE A 222 11.44 -2.50 11.56
N LEU A 223 11.81 -3.71 11.12
CA LEU A 223 12.07 -4.84 12.02
C LEU A 223 13.27 -4.62 12.94
N ASP A 224 14.32 -3.99 12.42
CA ASP A 224 15.52 -3.67 13.20
C ASP A 224 15.17 -2.63 14.28
N LYS A 225 14.42 -1.59 13.92
CA LYS A 225 13.93 -0.57 14.88
C LYS A 225 12.95 -1.13 15.88
N ALA A 226 12.03 -2.00 15.46
CA ALA A 226 11.10 -2.67 16.35
C ALA A 226 11.83 -3.51 17.42
N LYS A 227 12.88 -4.24 17.05
CA LYS A 227 13.69 -5.02 17.99
C LYS A 227 14.49 -4.14 18.95
N GLU A 228 15.02 -3.02 18.47
CA GLU A 228 15.71 -2.03 19.31
C GLU A 228 14.75 -1.46 20.36
N ASN A 229 13.57 -1.03 19.95
CA ASN A 229 12.56 -0.47 20.84
C ASN A 229 12.07 -1.48 21.88
N MET A 230 11.86 -2.75 21.51
CA MET A 230 11.47 -3.80 22.46
C MET A 230 12.50 -3.97 23.59
N LYS A 231 13.80 -3.96 23.27
CA LYS A 231 14.85 -4.06 24.29
C LYS A 231 14.84 -2.88 25.26
N LEU A 232 14.64 -1.67 24.73
CA LEU A 232 14.55 -0.45 25.55
C LEU A 232 13.35 -0.50 26.50
N ILE A 233 12.20 -1.00 26.03
CA ILE A 233 10.99 -1.18 26.84
C ILE A 233 11.25 -2.20 27.96
N GLU A 234 11.83 -3.36 27.64
CA GLU A 234 12.17 -4.39 28.63
C GLU A 234 13.20 -3.91 29.67
N GLU A 235 14.18 -3.11 29.25
CA GLU A 235 15.15 -2.48 30.16
C GLU A 235 14.49 -1.48 31.10
N HIS A 236 13.58 -0.66 30.58
CA HIS A 236 12.84 0.31 31.40
C HIS A 236 11.96 -0.40 32.44
N GLN A 237 11.20 -1.42 32.03
CA GLN A 237 10.35 -2.22 32.93
C GLN A 237 11.17 -2.86 34.04
N ARG A 238 12.33 -3.48 33.72
CA ARG A 238 13.22 -4.05 34.75
C ARG A 238 13.75 -3.01 35.73
N MET A 239 14.01 -1.79 35.28
CA MET A 239 14.47 -0.70 36.16
C MET A 239 13.36 -0.22 37.09
N GLU A 240 12.11 -0.18 36.64
CA GLU A 240 10.95 0.15 37.47
C GLU A 240 10.68 -0.94 38.52
N GLU A 241 10.73 -2.21 38.12
CA GLU A 241 10.56 -3.36 39.02
C GLU A 241 11.65 -3.45 40.10
N ASN A 242 12.89 -3.08 39.77
CA ASN A 242 14.00 -3.06 40.74
C ASN A 242 13.98 -1.83 41.68
N ASN A 243 13.16 -0.82 41.37
CA ASN A 243 12.98 0.39 42.18
C ASN A 243 11.71 0.34 43.06
N HIS A 244 11.02 -0.81 43.12
CA HIS A 244 9.90 -1.10 44.02
C HIS A 244 10.24 -2.29 44.93
#